data_AF-A0A9E2QEH9-F1
#
_entry.id   AF-A0A9E2QEH9-F1
#
_cell.length_a   1.000
_cell.length_b   1.000
_cell.length_c   1.000
_cell.angle_alpha   90.00
_cell.angle_beta   90.00
_cell.angle_gamma   90.00
#
_symmetry.space_group_name_H-M   'P 1'
#
loop_
_entity.id
_entity.type
_entity.pdbx_description
1 polymer ?
#
loop_
_entity_poly.entity_id
_entity_poly.type
_entity_poly.pdbx_seq_one_letter_code
_entity_poly.pdbx_strand_id
1 'polypeptide(L)'
;MAKENDVVLVYFEDKPLIFARIEKILPDAKPDWYHVKLLILQTPLYSVTWILKDTYIAGEEFTMGGKKVRMEIVVCPEESVKNTFQ
;
A
#
# COMPACT_ATOMS: atom_id res chain seq x y z
N MET A 1 -1.55 10.97 -2.30
CA MET A 1 -1.47 9.74 -3.12
C MET A 1 -0.13 9.09 -2.84
N ALA A 2 -0.11 7.76 -2.65
CA ALA A 2 1.13 7.04 -2.47
C ALA A 2 1.96 7.06 -3.78
N LYS A 3 3.28 7.16 -3.67
CA LYS A 3 4.22 7.19 -4.80
C LYS A 3 5.26 6.08 -4.67
N GLU A 4 6.10 5.94 -5.69
CA GLU A 4 7.24 5.02 -5.66
C GLU A 4 8.11 5.27 -4.41
N ASN A 5 8.57 4.19 -3.80
CA ASN A 5 9.29 4.10 -2.52
C ASN A 5 8.47 4.35 -1.26
N ASP A 6 7.22 4.80 -1.34
CA ASP A 6 6.36 4.87 -0.15
C ASP A 6 6.05 3.46 0.36
N VAL A 7 6.00 3.33 1.69
CA VAL A 7 5.46 2.15 2.36
C VAL A 7 3.98 2.38 2.62
N VAL A 8 3.17 1.37 2.35
CA VAL A 8 1.73 1.38 2.56
C VAL A 8 1.33 0.20 3.44
N LEU A 9 0.34 0.42 4.28
CA LEU A 9 -0.38 -0.63 5.00
C LEU A 9 -1.67 -0.93 4.24
N VAL A 10 -1.82 -2.18 3.84
CA VAL A 10 -3.04 -2.68 3.19
C VAL A 10 -3.98 -3.18 4.28
N TYR A 11 -5.21 -2.66 4.26
CA TYR A 11 -6.30 -3.15 5.09
C TYR A 11 -7.22 -4.04 4.27
N PHE A 12 -7.75 -5.07 4.90
CA PHE A 12 -8.69 -6.03 4.33
C PHE A 12 -9.82 -6.25 5.32
N GLU A 13 -11.06 -5.98 4.92
CA GLU A 13 -12.23 -5.98 5.82
C GLU A 13 -11.96 -5.14 7.08
N ASP A 14 -11.47 -3.91 6.88
CA ASP A 14 -11.08 -2.94 7.91
C ASP A 14 -9.99 -3.38 8.89
N LYS A 15 -9.37 -4.54 8.67
CA LYS A 15 -8.26 -5.06 9.48
C LYS A 15 -6.93 -4.85 8.77
N PRO A 16 -5.90 -4.35 9.46
CA PRO A 16 -4.56 -4.25 8.87
C PRO A 16 -4.06 -5.66 8.54
N LEU A 17 -3.65 -5.86 7.30
CA LEU A 17 -3.25 -7.18 6.80
C LEU A 17 -1.75 -7.24 6.55
N ILE A 18 -1.22 -6.31 5.75
CA ILE A 18 0.17 -6.40 5.31
C ILE A 18 0.79 -5.06 4.93
N PHE A 19 2.08 -4.91 5.21
CA PHE A 19 2.89 -3.82 4.69
C PHE A 19 3.42 -4.14 3.29
N ALA A 20 3.41 -3.16 2.42
CA ALA A 20 4.04 -3.23 1.11
C ALA A 20 4.79 -1.93 0.81
N ARG A 21 5.84 -2.00 -0.02
CA ARG A 21 6.47 -0.82 -0.61
C ARG A 21 6.08 -0.72 -2.08
N ILE A 22 5.76 0.49 -2.54
CA ILE A 22 5.49 0.72 -3.96
C ILE A 22 6.82 0.74 -4.70
N GLU A 23 7.01 -0.23 -5.59
CA GLU A 23 8.22 -0.35 -6.41
C GLU A 23 8.10 0.38 -7.74
N LYS A 24 6.91 0.40 -8.35
CA LYS A 24 6.68 1.07 -9.63
C LYS A 24 5.20 1.36 -9.87
N ILE A 25 4.89 2.48 -10.51
CA ILE A 25 3.54 2.82 -11.00
C ILE A 25 3.60 3.09 -12.51
N LEU A 26 2.96 2.25 -13.31
CA LEU A 26 2.92 2.38 -14.78
C LEU A 26 1.48 2.53 -15.28
N PRO A 27 1.19 3.38 -16.28
CA PRO A 27 -0.16 3.50 -16.83
C PRO A 27 -0.64 2.18 -17.45
N ASP A 28 -1.91 1.86 -17.25
CA ASP A 28 -2.64 0.78 -17.93
C ASP A 28 -3.30 1.31 -19.23
N ALA A 29 -3.82 0.40 -20.06
CA ALA A 29 -4.58 0.78 -21.25
C ALA A 29 -5.86 1.59 -20.94
N LYS A 30 -6.44 1.41 -19.75
CA LYS A 30 -7.61 2.18 -19.30
C LYS A 30 -7.18 3.51 -18.65
N PRO A 31 -7.82 4.63 -18.99
CA PRO A 31 -7.56 5.91 -18.32
C PRO A 31 -7.70 5.79 -16.80
N ASP A 32 -6.77 6.40 -16.08
CA ASP A 32 -6.71 6.44 -14.61
C ASP A 32 -6.46 5.09 -13.92
N TRP A 33 -6.17 4.03 -14.69
CA TRP A 33 -5.71 2.75 -14.15
C TRP A 33 -4.20 2.60 -14.32
N TYR A 34 -3.59 1.89 -13.39
CA TYR A 34 -2.14 1.73 -13.31
C TYR A 34 -1.76 0.31 -12.88
N HIS A 35 -0.72 -0.23 -13.49
CA HIS A 35 0.04 -1.36 -12.96
C HIS A 35 0.94 -0.89 -11.82
N VAL A 36 0.58 -1.26 -10.60
CA VAL A 36 1.31 -0.93 -9.38
C VAL A 36 2.08 -2.17 -8.91
N LYS A 37 3.40 -2.14 -9.03
CA LYS A 37 4.28 -3.18 -8.48
C LYS A 37 4.49 -2.91 -6.99
N LEU A 38 4.15 -3.89 -6.17
CA LEU A 38 4.23 -3.84 -4.71
C LEU A 38 5.23 -4.90 -4.24
N LEU A 39 6.21 -4.49 -3.44
CA LEU A 39 7.05 -5.41 -2.67
C LEU A 39 6.36 -5.68 -1.34
N ILE A 40 6.01 -6.93 -1.09
CA ILE A 40 5.41 -7.36 0.17
C ILE A 40 6.50 -7.52 1.23
N LEU A 41 6.36 -6.77 2.34
CA LEU A 41 7.36 -6.71 3.41
C LEU A 41 7.07 -7.78 4.47
N GLN A 42 7.25 -9.05 4.09
CA GLN A 42 7.19 -10.19 5.00
C GLN A 42 8.33 -11.18 4.71
N THR A 43 8.46 -12.24 5.51
CA THR A 43 9.45 -13.30 5.27
C THR A 43 8.75 -14.56 4.74
N PRO A 44 9.15 -15.09 3.56
CA PRO A 44 10.11 -14.52 2.62
C PRO A 44 9.55 -13.29 1.89
N LEU A 45 10.44 -12.45 1.37
CA LEU A 45 10.06 -11.30 0.55
C LEU A 45 9.54 -11.79 -0.80
N TYR A 46 8.47 -11.17 -1.29
CA TYR A 46 8.00 -11.36 -2.65
C TYR A 46 7.28 -10.11 -3.15
N SER A 47 7.13 -9.98 -4.47
CA SER A 47 6.42 -8.86 -5.09
C SER A 47 5.18 -9.31 -5.84
N VAL A 48 4.18 -8.44 -5.89
CA VAL A 48 2.95 -8.61 -6.69
C VAL A 48 2.72 -7.37 -7.53
N THR A 49 1.98 -7.51 -8.63
CA THR A 49 1.55 -6.36 -9.44
C THR A 49 0.03 -6.32 -9.45
N TRP A 50 -0.55 -5.22 -8.99
CA TRP A 50 -2.00 -4.98 -9.01
C TRP A 50 -2.35 -3.95 -10.08
N ILE A 51 -3.55 -4.05 -10.66
CA ILE A 51 -4.10 -3.01 -11.53
C ILE A 51 -5.05 -2.18 -10.66
N LEU A 52 -4.65 -0.96 -10.35
CA LEU A 52 -5.35 -0.07 -9.42
C LEU A 52 -5.72 1.23 -10.12
N LYS A 53 -6.85 1.83 -9.74
CA LYS A 53 -7.14 3.22 -10.09
C LYS A 53 -6.27 4.17 -9.28
N ASP A 54 -6.03 5.36 -9.82
CA ASP A 54 -5.42 6.47 -9.09
C ASP A 54 -6.08 6.71 -7.72
N THR A 55 -7.40 6.67 -7.65
CA THR A 55 -8.13 6.91 -6.41
C THR A 55 -7.89 5.82 -5.37
N TYR A 56 -7.67 4.57 -5.78
CA TYR A 56 -7.32 3.46 -4.88
C TYR A 56 -5.89 3.61 -4.35
N ILE A 57 -4.97 4.09 -5.19
CA ILE A 57 -3.59 4.43 -4.78
C ILE A 57 -3.61 5.66 -3.84
N ALA A 58 -4.62 6.52 -3.94
CA ALA A 58 -4.87 7.63 -3.03
C ALA A 58 -5.55 7.20 -1.71
N GLY A 59 -5.95 5.94 -1.58
CA GLY A 59 -6.50 5.36 -0.35
C GLY A 59 -8.01 5.16 -0.33
N GLU A 60 -8.71 5.40 -1.44
CA GLU A 60 -10.12 5.03 -1.55
C GLU A 60 -10.32 3.52 -1.39
N GLU A 61 -11.45 3.14 -0.79
CA GLU A 61 -11.85 1.75 -0.65
C GLU A 61 -12.21 1.15 -2.03
N PHE A 62 -11.74 -0.07 -2.26
CA PHE A 62 -12.12 -0.88 -3.41
C PHE A 62 -12.44 -2.31 -3.00
N THR A 63 -12.92 -3.11 -3.95
CA THR A 63 -13.25 -4.51 -3.68
C THR A 63 -12.32 -5.46 -4.44
N MET A 64 -11.84 -6.49 -3.74
CA MET A 64 -11.07 -7.57 -4.34
C MET A 64 -11.71 -8.89 -3.93
N GLY A 65 -12.31 -9.60 -4.90
CA GLY A 65 -13.06 -10.84 -4.60
C GLY A 65 -14.26 -10.63 -3.68
N GLY A 66 -14.94 -9.48 -3.79
CA GLY A 66 -16.10 -9.12 -2.96
C GLY A 66 -15.74 -8.61 -1.56
N LYS A 67 -14.46 -8.47 -1.24
CA LYS A 67 -13.98 -8.01 0.06
C LYS A 67 -13.37 -6.62 -0.02
N LYS A 68 -13.60 -5.81 1.00
CA LYS A 68 -13.15 -4.41 1.09
C LYS A 68 -11.64 -4.34 1.31
N VAL A 69 -10.97 -3.51 0.51
CA VAL A 69 -9.55 -3.25 0.58
C VAL A 69 -9.31 -1.76 0.55
N ARG A 70 -8.36 -1.27 1.35
CA ARG A 70 -7.82 0.09 1.23
C ARG A 70 -6.32 0.10 1.48
N MET A 71 -5.66 1.13 0.98
CA MET A 71 -4.23 1.36 1.18
C MET A 71 -4.03 2.66 1.96
N GLU A 72 -3.14 2.63 2.94
CA GLU A 72 -2.80 3.78 3.75
C GLU A 72 -1.28 3.99 3.74
N ILE A 73 -0.81 5.21 3.48
CA ILE A 73 0.62 5.52 3.52
C ILE A 73 1.10 5.43 4.97
N VAL A 74 2.18 4.69 5.17
CA VAL A 74 2.86 4.61 6.46
C VAL A 74 3.81 5.78 6.58
N VAL A 75 3.63 6.57 7.63
CA VAL A 75 4.53 7.66 8.01
C VAL A 75 5.30 7.26 9.26
N CYS A 76 6.55 7.73 9.36
CA CYS A 76 7.31 7.58 10.59
C CYS A 76 6.55 8.28 11.73
N PRO A 77 6.30 7.62 12.87
CA PRO A 77 5.74 8.30 14.03
C PRO A 77 6.62 9.49 14.42
N GLU A 78 5.99 10.56 14.91
CA GLU A 78 6.72 11.67 15.54
C GLU A 78 7.55 11.12 16.71
N GLU A 79 8.72 11.71 16.95
CA GLU A 79 9.57 11.32 18.07
C GLU A 79 8.80 11.48 19.38
N SER A 80 8.32 10.37 19.94
CA SER A 80 7.98 10.33 21.35
C SER A 80 9.31 10.36 22.11
N VAL A 81 9.60 11.50 22.73
CA VAL A 81 10.69 11.62 23.71
C VAL A 81 10.37 10.69 24.88
N LYS A 82 10.73 9.40 24.75
CA LYS A 82 10.86 8.36 25.78
C LYS A 82 11.20 7.00 25.15
N ASN A 83 12.28 6.94 24.38
CA ASN A 83 13.00 5.67 24.20
C ASN A 83 14.27 5.71 25.04
N THR A 84 14.11 5.72 26.37
CA THR A 84 15.17 5.24 27.25
C THR A 84 15.07 3.72 27.24
N PHE A 85 15.84 3.09 26.36
CA PHE A 85 16.21 1.69 26.59
C PHE A 85 17.11 1.68 27.83
N GLN A 86 16.58 1.12 28.92
CA GLN A 86 17.35 0.86 30.14
C GLN A 86 18.12 -0.46 29.98
#